data_AF-A0A1X7TV13-F1
#
_entry.id   AF-A0A1X7TV13-F1
#
_cell.length_a   1.000
_cell.length_b   1.000
_cell.length_c   1.000
_cell.angle_alpha   90.00
_cell.angle_beta   90.00
_cell.angle_gamma   90.00
#
_symmetry.space_group_name_H-M   'P 1'
#
loop_
_entity.id
_entity.type
_entity.pdbx_description
1 polymer ?
#
loop_
_entity_poly.entity_id
_entity_poly.type
_entity_poly.pdbx_seq_one_letter_code
_entity_poly.pdbx_strand_id
1 'polypeptide(L)'
;MCKRWISWCTEWEADPISGPIEDIANFLAYLYKEGYQYRSLNACRSAIASMHSPVHGLSIGRHPLVTRLLKGVFQTRPPLPWYQGTWDVGLVLRYISSDILDDKMSLKRLSLRTVMLLALTCPSHSADLSNLSLKGYRNTPEGAVFIPTALAKQCKPGKSFKEFFFAKLNGDEALCPVKSLSLYI
;
A
#
# COMPACT_ATOMS: atom_id res chain seq x y z
N MET A 1 9.15 -12.53 18.24
CA MET A 1 9.31 -12.09 19.63
C MET A 1 9.80 -10.65 19.66
N CYS A 2 9.09 -9.73 20.34
CA CYS A 2 9.45 -8.31 20.36
C CYS A 2 10.68 -8.08 21.26
N LYS A 3 11.89 -8.07 20.68
CA LYS A 3 13.16 -7.98 21.44
C LYS A 3 13.23 -6.76 22.37
N ARG A 4 12.67 -5.63 21.95
CA ARG A 4 12.63 -4.39 22.75
C ARG A 4 11.74 -4.51 23.98
N TRP A 5 10.61 -5.21 23.87
CA TRP A 5 9.74 -5.48 25.02
C TRP A 5 10.49 -6.29 26.06
N ILE A 6 11.20 -7.34 25.64
CA ILE A 6 11.98 -8.18 26.56
C ILE A 6 13.10 -7.40 27.23
N SER A 7 13.87 -6.61 26.47
CA SER A 7 14.93 -5.75 27.05
C SER A 7 14.36 -4.81 28.11
N TRP A 8 13.23 -4.17 27.80
CA TRP A 8 12.56 -3.27 28.73
C TRP A 8 12.06 -4.03 29.97
N CYS A 9 11.45 -5.21 29.81
CA CYS A 9 11.06 -6.04 30.95
C CYS A 9 12.24 -6.45 31.82
N THR A 10 13.39 -6.79 31.22
CA THR A 10 14.61 -7.12 31.96
C THR A 10 15.15 -5.93 32.74
N GLU A 11 15.13 -4.74 32.15
CA GLU A 11 15.60 -3.50 32.80
C GLU A 11 14.68 -3.05 33.96
N TRP A 12 13.38 -3.31 33.85
CA TRP A 12 12.35 -2.85 34.80
C TRP A 12 11.85 -3.98 35.71
N GLU A 13 12.50 -5.14 35.71
CA GLU A 13 12.12 -6.34 36.48
C GLU A 13 10.64 -6.75 36.29
N ALA A 14 10.10 -6.53 35.08
CA ALA A 14 8.73 -6.86 34.72
C ALA A 14 8.62 -8.27 34.09
N ASP A 15 7.46 -8.92 34.21
CA ASP A 15 7.19 -10.20 33.55
C ASP A 15 6.78 -9.98 32.08
N PRO A 16 7.56 -10.46 31.09
CA PRO A 16 7.26 -10.27 29.68
C PRO A 16 6.09 -11.11 29.16
N ILE A 17 5.60 -12.11 29.91
CA ILE A 17 4.59 -13.07 29.50
C ILE A 17 3.26 -12.86 30.22
N SER A 18 3.27 -12.63 31.53
CA SER A 18 2.04 -12.49 32.33
C SER A 18 2.05 -11.28 33.27
N GLY A 19 2.80 -10.24 32.91
CA GLY A 19 2.86 -8.99 33.66
C GLY A 19 1.53 -8.20 33.67
N PRO A 20 1.43 -7.20 34.56
CA PRO A 20 0.29 -6.30 34.63
C PRO A 20 0.17 -5.43 33.36
N ILE A 21 -1.03 -4.93 33.10
CA ILE A 21 -1.30 -4.13 31.89
C ILE A 21 -0.57 -2.77 31.92
N GLU A 22 -0.30 -2.28 33.12
CA GLU A 22 0.43 -1.06 33.42
C GLU A 22 1.83 -1.10 32.81
N ASP A 23 2.54 -2.23 32.90
CA ASP A 23 3.89 -2.38 32.35
C ASP A 23 3.90 -2.25 30.83
N ILE A 24 2.92 -2.86 30.18
CA ILE A 24 2.75 -2.76 28.72
C ILE A 24 2.47 -1.31 28.31
N ALA A 25 1.63 -0.61 29.08
CA ALA A 25 1.31 0.78 28.80
C ALA A 25 2.48 1.73 29.06
N ASN A 26 3.24 1.50 30.13
CA ASN A 26 4.46 2.22 30.45
C ASN A 26 5.52 2.02 29.35
N PHE A 27 5.69 0.79 28.87
CA PHE A 27 6.56 0.50 27.74
C PHE A 27 6.12 1.22 26.45
N LEU A 28 4.83 1.18 26.10
CA LEU A 28 4.32 1.90 24.92
C LEU A 28 4.45 3.42 25.06
N ALA A 29 4.28 3.96 26.27
CA ALA A 29 4.49 5.37 26.57
C ALA A 29 5.98 5.76 26.50
N TYR A 30 6.87 4.88 26.96
CA TYR A 30 8.32 5.01 26.81
C TYR A 30 8.71 5.09 25.33
N LEU A 31 8.24 4.15 24.50
CA LEU A 31 8.49 4.20 23.06
C LEU A 31 7.92 5.48 22.42
N TYR A 32 6.77 5.96 22.86
CA TYR A 32 6.24 7.23 22.35
C TYR A 32 7.15 8.43 22.68
N LYS A 33 7.71 8.47 23.90
CA LYS A 33 8.68 9.49 24.34
C LYS A 33 9.97 9.43 23.50
N GLU A 34 10.42 8.24 23.15
CA GLU A 34 11.55 8.00 22.23
C GLU A 34 11.27 8.41 20.76
N GLY A 35 10.08 8.94 20.46
CA GLY A 35 9.74 9.47 19.13
C GLY A 35 9.05 8.47 18.19
N TYR A 36 8.71 7.27 18.67
CA TYR A 36 8.01 6.29 17.83
C TYR A 36 6.61 6.77 17.44
N GLN A 37 6.28 6.56 16.16
CA GLN A 37 4.97 6.91 15.60
C GLN A 37 3.92 5.83 15.89
N TYR A 38 2.64 6.21 15.74
CA TYR A 38 1.49 5.33 15.91
C TYR A 38 1.65 3.97 15.23
N ARG A 39 2.14 3.93 13.98
CA ARG A 39 2.30 2.68 13.21
C ARG A 39 3.24 1.69 13.93
N SER A 40 4.38 2.18 14.42
CA SER A 40 5.37 1.36 15.13
C SER A 40 4.83 0.87 16.46
N LEU A 41 4.19 1.75 17.24
CA LEU A 41 3.58 1.36 18.52
C LEU A 41 2.46 0.34 18.33
N ASN A 42 1.64 0.50 17.29
CA ASN A 42 0.58 -0.45 16.98
C ASN A 42 1.13 -1.83 16.57
N ALA A 43 2.27 -1.87 15.86
CA ALA A 43 2.97 -3.12 15.56
C ALA A 43 3.53 -3.78 16.84
N CYS A 44 4.16 -3.00 17.72
CA CYS A 44 4.62 -3.47 19.04
C CYS A 44 3.46 -4.03 19.87
N ARG A 45 2.33 -3.31 19.95
CA ARG A 45 1.11 -3.78 20.61
C ARG A 45 0.67 -5.14 20.08
N SER A 46 0.59 -5.31 18.76
CA SER A 46 0.17 -6.59 18.16
C SER A 46 1.15 -7.71 18.46
N ALA A 47 2.46 -7.42 18.45
CA ALA A 47 3.46 -8.40 18.84
C ALA A 47 3.32 -8.82 20.31
N ILE A 48 3.15 -7.88 21.23
CA ILE A 48 2.92 -8.18 22.66
C ILE A 48 1.62 -8.97 22.83
N ALA A 49 0.53 -8.58 22.16
CA ALA A 49 -0.74 -9.28 22.23
C ALA A 49 -0.69 -10.75 21.76
N SER A 50 0.27 -11.10 20.89
CA SER A 50 0.47 -12.48 20.43
C SER A 50 1.27 -13.35 21.39
N MET A 51 1.95 -12.74 22.37
CA MET A 51 2.92 -13.41 23.24
C MET A 51 2.56 -13.34 24.71
N HIS A 52 1.83 -12.30 25.10
CA HIS A 52 1.43 -12.04 26.47
C HIS A 52 0.08 -12.69 26.77
N SER A 53 -0.04 -13.27 27.95
CA SER A 53 -1.29 -13.83 28.47
C SER A 53 -2.37 -12.74 28.53
N PRO A 54 -3.66 -13.09 28.33
CA PRO A 54 -4.75 -12.14 28.53
C PRO A 54 -4.72 -11.55 29.96
N VAL A 55 -4.92 -10.24 30.07
CA VAL A 55 -5.01 -9.54 31.35
C VAL A 55 -6.47 -9.17 31.58
N HIS A 56 -7.03 -9.52 32.74
CA HIS A 56 -8.46 -9.39 33.03
C HIS A 56 -9.37 -10.08 31.99
N GLY A 57 -8.95 -11.22 31.44
CA GLY A 57 -9.69 -11.95 30.41
C GLY A 57 -9.71 -11.27 29.03
N LEU A 58 -8.99 -10.15 28.86
CA LEU A 58 -8.90 -9.43 27.60
C LEU A 58 -7.51 -9.59 26.98
N SER A 59 -7.46 -9.73 25.65
CA SER A 59 -6.19 -9.62 24.94
C SER A 59 -5.64 -8.19 25.05
N ILE A 60 -4.31 -8.06 25.10
CA ILE A 60 -3.63 -6.77 25.23
C ILE A 60 -4.10 -5.76 24.17
N GLY A 61 -4.34 -6.23 22.95
CA GLY A 61 -4.80 -5.40 21.84
C GLY A 61 -6.18 -4.76 22.06
N ARG A 62 -7.02 -5.36 22.92
CA ARG A 62 -8.39 -4.93 23.23
C ARG A 62 -8.52 -4.25 24.59
N HIS A 63 -7.47 -4.25 25.40
CA HIS A 63 -7.53 -3.66 26.73
C HIS A 63 -7.79 -2.13 26.65
N PRO A 64 -8.74 -1.55 27.42
CA PRO A 64 -9.09 -0.13 27.35
C PRO A 64 -7.91 0.82 27.55
N LEU A 65 -7.01 0.47 28.47
CA LEU A 65 -5.83 1.30 28.79
C LEU A 65 -4.87 1.43 27.60
N VAL A 66 -4.55 0.31 26.94
CA VAL A 66 -3.67 0.27 25.76
C VAL A 66 -4.33 0.92 24.54
N THR A 67 -5.61 0.66 24.33
CA THR A 67 -6.36 1.25 23.19
C THR A 67 -6.53 2.76 23.34
N ARG A 68 -6.80 3.26 24.55
CA ARG A 68 -6.87 4.70 24.85
C ARG A 68 -5.52 5.39 24.68
N LEU A 69 -4.42 4.76 25.15
CA LEU A 69 -3.07 5.26 24.94
C LEU A 69 -2.76 5.43 23.45
N LEU A 70 -2.96 4.38 22.64
CA LEU A 70 -2.70 4.46 21.18
C LEU A 70 -3.59 5.47 20.48
N LYS A 71 -4.84 5.65 20.92
CA LYS A 71 -5.72 6.71 20.40
C LYS A 71 -5.16 8.10 20.70
N GLY A 72 -4.64 8.32 21.91
CA GLY A 72 -3.95 9.55 22.28
C GLY A 72 -2.69 9.79 21.45
N VAL A 73 -1.89 8.75 21.18
CA VAL A 73 -0.73 8.85 20.29
C VAL A 73 -1.15 9.27 18.88
N PHE A 74 -2.20 8.67 18.33
CA PHE A 74 -2.71 9.01 17.00
C PHE A 74 -3.18 10.46 16.91
N GLN A 75 -3.87 10.95 17.94
CA GLN A 75 -4.37 12.33 17.98
C GLN A 75 -3.26 13.36 18.16
N THR A 76 -2.24 13.05 18.97
CA THR A 76 -1.12 13.96 19.25
C THR A 76 -0.10 14.02 18.11
N ARG A 77 0.12 12.89 17.41
CA ARG A 77 1.04 12.79 16.26
C ARG A 77 0.34 12.04 15.12
N PRO A 78 -0.59 12.69 14.40
CA PRO A 78 -1.26 12.05 13.27
C PRO A 78 -0.22 11.69 12.19
N PRO A 79 -0.37 10.54 11.52
CA PRO A 79 0.50 10.17 10.41
C PRO A 79 0.29 11.15 9.26
N LEU A 80 1.24 12.04 9.06
CA LEU A 80 1.26 12.95 7.92
C LEU A 80 1.65 12.18 6.65
N PRO A 81 1.07 12.52 5.49
CA PRO A 81 1.55 11.98 4.22
C PRO A 81 3.03 12.36 4.06
N TRP A 82 3.86 11.39 3.69
CA TRP A 82 5.30 11.62 3.52
C TRP A 82 5.59 12.53 2.32
N TYR A 83 4.71 12.51 1.33
CA TYR A 83 4.81 13.32 0.13
C TYR A 83 4.15 14.68 0.36
N GLN A 84 4.97 15.73 0.37
CA GLN A 84 4.50 17.13 0.47
C GLN A 84 3.89 17.64 -0.85
N GLY A 85 4.08 16.92 -1.95
CA GLY A 85 3.50 17.22 -3.25
C GLY A 85 3.51 15.99 -4.16
N THR A 86 2.70 16.04 -5.21
CA THR A 86 2.71 15.04 -6.29
C THR A 86 3.63 15.51 -7.41
N TRP A 87 4.05 14.58 -8.27
CA TRP A 87 4.83 14.90 -9.46
C TRP A 87 3.95 15.52 -10.57
N ASP A 88 4.54 16.30 -11.48
CA ASP A 88 3.82 16.95 -12.59
C ASP A 88 3.54 15.96 -13.73
N VAL A 89 2.28 15.53 -13.83
CA VAL A 89 1.78 14.66 -14.91
C VAL A 89 1.99 15.26 -16.29
N GLY A 90 1.89 16.59 -16.40
CA GLY A 90 2.05 17.32 -17.65
C GLY A 90 3.45 17.20 -18.24
N LEU A 91 4.51 17.07 -17.41
CA LEU A 91 5.86 16.85 -17.90
C LEU A 91 5.99 15.51 -18.63
N VAL A 92 5.42 14.45 -18.06
CA VAL A 92 5.46 13.11 -18.66
C VAL A 92 4.59 13.05 -19.91
N LEU A 93 3.39 13.64 -19.89
CA LEU A 93 2.54 13.68 -21.08
C LEU A 93 3.23 14.43 -22.23
N ARG A 94 3.90 15.56 -21.95
CA ARG A 94 4.69 16.29 -22.95
C ARG A 94 5.84 15.45 -23.51
N TYR A 95 6.56 14.73 -22.66
CA TYR A 95 7.62 13.81 -23.09
C TYR A 95 7.08 12.70 -24.00
N ILE A 96 5.98 12.05 -23.61
CA ILE A 96 5.36 10.99 -24.41
C ILE A 96 4.83 11.54 -25.75
N SER A 97 4.24 12.74 -25.74
CA SER A 97 3.68 13.37 -26.94
C SER A 97 4.75 13.87 -27.91
N SER A 98 5.97 14.17 -27.42
CA SER A 98 7.07 14.62 -28.27
C SER A 98 7.59 13.54 -29.23
N ASP A 99 7.24 12.27 -28.99
CA ASP A 99 7.72 11.11 -29.73
C ASP A 99 6.58 10.48 -30.53
N ILE A 100 6.82 10.25 -31.82
CA ILE A 100 5.83 9.66 -32.72
C ILE A 100 5.61 8.19 -32.33
N LEU A 101 4.35 7.83 -32.12
CA LEU A 101 3.97 6.45 -31.87
C LEU A 101 4.03 5.66 -33.19
N ASP A 102 5.13 4.92 -33.39
CA ASP A 102 5.43 4.14 -34.60
C ASP A 102 6.00 2.75 -34.23
N ASP A 103 5.81 1.79 -35.14
CA ASP A 103 6.23 0.38 -35.02
C ASP A 103 7.77 0.23 -35.06
N LYS A 104 8.47 1.26 -35.54
CA LYS A 104 9.94 1.31 -35.56
C LYS A 104 10.56 1.64 -34.20
N MET A 105 9.74 2.04 -33.22
CA MET A 105 10.23 2.37 -31.89
C MET A 105 10.76 1.13 -31.18
N SER A 106 11.82 1.28 -30.38
CA SER A 106 12.37 0.13 -29.64
C SER A 106 11.35 -0.42 -28.63
N LEU A 107 11.30 -1.75 -28.52
CA LEU A 107 10.38 -2.44 -27.61
C LEU A 107 10.48 -1.93 -26.16
N LYS A 108 11.68 -1.54 -25.73
CA LYS A 108 11.91 -0.92 -24.40
C LYS A 108 11.19 0.42 -24.24
N ARG A 109 11.23 1.29 -25.25
CA ARG A 109 10.53 2.58 -25.18
C ARG A 109 9.03 2.38 -25.26
N LEU A 110 8.57 1.46 -26.11
CA LEU A 110 7.17 1.13 -26.25
C LEU A 110 6.59 0.55 -24.95
N SER A 111 7.31 -0.37 -24.29
CA SER A 111 6.87 -0.94 -23.01
C SER A 111 6.77 0.12 -21.91
N LEU A 112 7.77 1.00 -21.78
CA LEU A 112 7.75 2.09 -20.80
C LEU A 112 6.59 3.06 -21.07
N ARG A 113 6.36 3.42 -22.34
CA ARG A 113 5.25 4.28 -22.76
C ARG A 113 3.91 3.66 -22.41
N THR A 114 3.68 2.41 -22.81
CA THR A 114 2.44 1.68 -22.56
C THR A 114 2.18 1.56 -21.06
N VAL A 115 3.15 1.11 -20.27
CA VAL A 115 2.99 0.99 -18.81
C VAL A 115 2.68 2.35 -18.18
N MET A 116 3.32 3.43 -18.62
CA MET A 116 3.07 4.77 -18.08
C MET A 116 1.66 5.27 -18.41
N LEU A 117 1.19 5.09 -19.64
CA LEU A 117 -0.16 5.47 -20.04
C LEU A 117 -1.24 4.63 -19.33
N LEU A 118 -1.01 3.33 -19.15
CA LEU A 118 -1.89 2.47 -18.35
C LEU A 118 -1.94 2.94 -16.90
N ALA A 119 -0.79 3.23 -16.29
CA ALA A 119 -0.71 3.73 -14.91
C ALA A 119 -1.44 5.07 -14.71
N LEU A 120 -1.38 5.96 -15.71
CA LEU A 120 -2.04 7.26 -15.68
C LEU A 120 -3.55 7.18 -15.87
N THR A 121 -4.02 6.26 -16.71
CA THR A 121 -5.44 6.15 -17.07
C THR A 121 -6.23 5.27 -16.10
N CYS A 122 -5.59 4.29 -15.48
CA CYS A 122 -6.16 3.50 -14.40
C CYS A 122 -5.25 3.56 -13.17
N PRO A 123 -5.54 4.46 -12.21
CA PRO A 123 -4.78 4.55 -10.96
C PRO A 123 -4.85 3.22 -10.21
N SER A 124 -3.76 2.45 -10.30
CA SER A 124 -3.60 1.12 -9.72
C SER A 124 -2.21 0.98 -9.13
N HIS A 125 -2.00 -0.01 -8.26
CA HIS A 125 -0.65 -0.24 -7.73
C HIS A 125 0.26 -0.81 -8.82
N SER A 126 1.56 -0.54 -8.72
CA SER A 126 2.56 -1.13 -9.62
C SER A 126 2.48 -2.66 -9.68
N ALA A 127 2.15 -3.31 -8.55
CA ALA A 127 1.93 -4.75 -8.47
C ALA A 127 0.72 -5.22 -9.29
N ASP A 128 -0.31 -4.38 -9.43
CA ASP A 128 -1.48 -4.71 -10.24
C ASP A 128 -1.13 -4.64 -11.72
N LEU A 129 -0.42 -3.59 -12.14
CA LEU A 129 0.09 -3.45 -13.51
C LEU A 129 1.04 -4.58 -13.90
N SER A 130 1.92 -5.03 -12.99
CA SER A 130 2.83 -6.16 -13.25
C SER A 130 2.11 -7.50 -13.37
N ASN A 131 0.91 -7.61 -12.82
CA ASN A 131 0.09 -8.82 -12.85
C ASN A 131 -0.92 -8.84 -14.01
N LEU A 132 -0.95 -7.79 -14.84
CA LEU A 132 -1.77 -7.80 -16.05
C LEU A 132 -1.33 -8.96 -16.94
N SER A 133 -2.32 -9.73 -17.41
CA SER A 133 -2.09 -10.90 -18.26
C SER A 133 -2.93 -10.81 -19.52
N LEU A 134 -2.37 -11.26 -20.63
CA LEU A 134 -3.12 -11.46 -21.86
C LEU A 134 -4.18 -12.58 -21.72
N LYS A 135 -4.05 -13.44 -20.70
CA LYS A 135 -5.07 -14.44 -20.35
C LYS A 135 -6.30 -13.73 -19.77
N GLY A 136 -7.30 -13.49 -20.62
CA GLY A 136 -8.50 -12.72 -20.26
C GLY A 136 -8.47 -11.26 -20.73
N TYR A 137 -7.50 -10.88 -21.57
CA TYR A 137 -7.51 -9.60 -22.27
C TYR A 137 -8.63 -9.55 -23.31
N ARG A 138 -9.35 -8.43 -23.36
CA ARG A 138 -10.36 -8.15 -24.39
C ARG A 138 -10.14 -6.74 -24.92
N ASN A 139 -10.06 -6.62 -26.24
CA ASN A 139 -10.07 -5.32 -26.92
C ASN A 139 -11.52 -5.00 -27.30
N THR A 140 -12.03 -3.88 -26.79
CA THR A 140 -13.38 -3.37 -27.03
C THR A 140 -13.28 -2.04 -27.79
N PRO A 141 -14.32 -1.63 -28.54
CA PRO A 141 -14.28 -0.34 -29.23
C PRO A 141 -14.08 0.84 -28.26
N GLU A 142 -14.54 0.71 -27.02
CA GLU A 142 -14.39 1.70 -25.95
C GLU A 142 -13.02 1.66 -25.26
N GLY A 143 -12.29 0.54 -25.32
CA GLY A 143 -11.08 0.38 -24.53
C GLY A 143 -10.48 -1.02 -24.45
N ALA A 144 -9.44 -1.16 -23.64
CA ALA A 144 -8.80 -2.43 -23.31
C ALA A 144 -9.27 -2.92 -21.93
N VAL A 145 -9.72 -4.18 -21.84
CA VAL A 145 -10.14 -4.82 -20.59
C VAL A 145 -9.18 -5.94 -20.22
N PHE A 146 -8.76 -5.99 -18.96
CA PHE A 146 -7.97 -7.09 -18.39
C PHE A 146 -8.66 -7.69 -17.18
N ILE A 147 -8.79 -9.02 -17.18
CA ILE A 147 -9.28 -9.78 -16.04
C ILE A 147 -8.09 -10.16 -15.16
N PRO A 148 -8.11 -9.84 -13.86
CA PRO A 148 -7.02 -10.23 -12.96
C PRO A 148 -6.89 -11.75 -12.88
N THR A 149 -5.68 -12.25 -13.10
CA THR A 149 -5.36 -13.70 -12.96
C THR A 149 -4.86 -14.05 -11.57
N ALA A 150 -4.50 -13.05 -10.77
CA ALA A 150 -4.00 -13.20 -9.41
C ALA A 150 -4.73 -12.25 -8.43
N LEU A 151 -4.68 -12.60 -7.15
CA LEU A 151 -5.21 -11.75 -6.08
C LEU A 151 -4.34 -10.49 -5.94
N ALA A 152 -4.97 -9.33 -6.14
CA ALA A 152 -4.36 -8.06 -5.77
C ALA A 152 -4.14 -8.01 -4.26
N LYS A 153 -3.11 -7.29 -3.81
CA LYS A 153 -2.79 -7.13 -2.38
C LYS A 153 -3.96 -6.58 -1.54
N GLN A 154 -4.86 -5.84 -2.17
CA GLN A 154 -6.02 -5.22 -1.52
C GLN A 154 -7.31 -6.05 -1.61
N CYS A 155 -7.27 -7.22 -2.24
CA CYS A 155 -8.41 -8.14 -2.26
C CYS A 155 -8.75 -8.58 -0.84
N LYS A 156 -10.05 -8.62 -0.53
CA LYS A 156 -10.59 -9.12 0.73
C LYS A 156 -11.39 -10.39 0.47
N PRO A 157 -11.39 -11.37 1.41
CA PRO A 157 -12.26 -12.52 1.31
C PRO A 157 -13.72 -12.10 1.06
N GLY A 158 -14.39 -12.76 0.12
CA GLY A 158 -15.79 -12.50 -0.22
C GLY A 158 -16.06 -11.35 -1.21
N LYS A 159 -15.02 -10.67 -1.74
CA LYS A 159 -15.19 -9.71 -2.84
C LYS A 159 -14.79 -10.32 -4.18
N SER A 160 -15.58 -10.05 -5.23
CA SER A 160 -15.25 -10.41 -6.60
C SER A 160 -14.04 -9.64 -7.12
N PHE A 161 -13.33 -10.23 -8.08
CA PHE A 161 -12.27 -9.54 -8.82
C PHE A 161 -12.86 -8.37 -9.60
N LYS A 162 -12.21 -7.21 -9.51
CA LYS A 162 -12.55 -6.05 -10.34
C LYS A 162 -11.71 -6.09 -11.61
N GLU A 163 -12.36 -5.97 -12.76
CA GLU A 163 -11.68 -5.86 -14.05
C GLU A 163 -10.93 -4.54 -14.16
N PHE A 164 -9.78 -4.55 -14.85
CA PHE A 164 -9.07 -3.34 -15.23
C PHE A 164 -9.56 -2.89 -16.60
N PHE A 165 -10.09 -1.67 -16.67
CA PHE A 165 -10.55 -1.06 -17.91
C PHE A 165 -9.69 0.15 -18.23
N PHE A 166 -9.15 0.20 -19.43
CA PHE A 166 -8.35 1.29 -19.97
C PHE A 166 -9.09 1.90 -21.16
N ALA A 167 -9.60 3.11 -20.98
CA ALA A 167 -10.38 3.78 -22.02
C ALA A 167 -9.52 4.13 -23.24
N LYS A 168 -10.08 3.95 -24.44
CA LYS A 168 -9.50 4.43 -25.68
C LYS A 168 -9.65 5.96 -25.73
N LEU A 169 -8.55 6.65 -26.02
CA LEU A 169 -8.54 8.09 -26.21
C LEU A 169 -8.78 8.41 -27.69
N ASN A 170 -9.81 9.23 -27.97
CA ASN A 170 -10.22 9.59 -29.34
C ASN A 170 -9.64 10.94 -29.83
N GLY A 171 -8.93 11.68 -28.97
CA GLY A 171 -8.35 12.98 -29.30
C GLY A 171 -6.90 12.87 -29.78
N ASP A 172 -5.99 12.61 -28.84
CA ASP A 172 -4.56 12.49 -29.13
C ASP A 172 -4.15 11.01 -29.22
N GLU A 173 -3.92 10.55 -30.45
CA GLU A 173 -3.51 9.18 -30.70
C GLU A 173 -2.14 8.84 -30.09
N ALA A 174 -1.26 9.84 -29.91
CA ALA A 174 0.03 9.63 -29.27
C ALA A 174 -0.14 9.28 -27.78
N LEU A 175 -1.16 9.82 -27.13
CA LEU A 175 -1.44 9.58 -25.71
C LEU A 175 -2.44 8.45 -25.47
N CYS A 176 -2.89 7.76 -26.52
CA CYS A 176 -3.89 6.71 -26.39
C CYS A 176 -3.27 5.42 -25.79
N PRO A 177 -3.70 4.98 -24.58
CA PRO A 177 -3.15 3.78 -23.94
C PRO A 177 -3.44 2.52 -24.77
N VAL A 178 -4.63 2.44 -25.38
CA VAL A 178 -5.05 1.29 -26.18
C VAL A 178 -4.25 1.20 -27.48
N LYS A 179 -3.92 2.33 -28.11
CA LYS A 179 -3.07 2.35 -29.30
C LYS A 179 -1.65 1.91 -28.96
N SER A 180 -1.05 2.47 -27.90
CA SER A 180 0.28 2.06 -27.43
C SER A 180 0.33 0.58 -27.04
N LEU A 181 -0.73 0.07 -26.40
CA LEU A 181 -0.87 -1.35 -26.06
C LEU A 181 -0.99 -2.24 -27.30
N SER A 182 -1.74 -1.82 -28.31
CA SER A 182 -1.93 -2.59 -29.56
C SER A 182 -0.64 -2.71 -30.37
N LEU A 183 0.26 -1.72 -30.29
CA LEU A 183 1.58 -1.81 -30.92
C LEU A 183 2.57 -2.65 -30.10
N TYR A 184 2.34 -2.77 -28.79
CA TYR A 184 3.24 -3.48 -27.89
C TYR A 184 3.03 -5.00 -27.90
N ILE A 185 1.78 -5.44 -28.08
CA ILE A 185 1.38 -6.85 -28.16
C ILE A 185 1.60 -7.38 -29.57
#